data_AF-A0A836XG12-F1
#
_entry.id   AF-A0A836XG12-F1
#
_cell.length_a   1.000
_cell.length_b   1.000
_cell.length_c   1.000
_cell.angle_alpha   90.00
_cell.angle_beta   90.00
_cell.angle_gamma   90.00
#
_symmetry.space_group_name_H-M   'P 1'
#
loop_
_entity.id
_entity.type
_entity.pdbx_description
1 polymer ?
#
loop_
_entity_poly.entity_id
_entity_poly.type
_entity_poly.pdbx_seq_one_letter_code
_entity_poly.pdbx_strand_id
1 'polypeptide(L)'
;MAKDIDRLQHAECEYKGITASFDELTRAYILKVYEQGELLRWQAEPSPFNPETETLVTAVFSAKRQKIPADTATIAQIRNESTTTAGITWRYSILAATRITAHGDFALDAMAVFRKTVDDFVGRMVYAPVAIELRSEMSTGAPIHALVEPGAVMLIEEEREGWLRVRQPSSTDTGWLRRKQIQFIDEQHARSN
;
A
#
# COMPACT_ATOMS: atom_id res chain seq x y z
N MET A 1 17.25 -6.92 21.75
CA MET A 1 16.38 -7.88 21.03
C MET A 1 14.89 -7.50 21.13
N ALA A 2 14.19 -7.68 22.25
CA ALA A 2 12.76 -7.27 22.35
C ALA A 2 12.53 -5.78 22.05
N LYS A 3 13.44 -4.91 22.53
CA LYS A 3 13.45 -3.48 22.23
C LYS A 3 13.69 -3.16 20.75
N ASP A 4 14.43 -3.99 20.04
CA ASP A 4 14.73 -3.77 18.61
C ASP A 4 13.54 -4.18 17.74
N ILE A 5 12.81 -5.22 18.15
CA ILE A 5 11.51 -5.58 17.55
C ILE A 5 10.54 -4.42 17.69
N ASP A 6 10.34 -3.92 18.92
CA ASP A 6 9.41 -2.82 19.21
C ASP A 6 9.75 -1.54 18.41
N ARG A 7 11.03 -1.16 18.39
CA ARG A 7 11.50 -0.01 17.60
C ARG A 7 11.27 -0.19 16.11
N LEU A 8 11.53 -1.38 15.58
CA LEU A 8 11.29 -1.66 14.17
C LEU A 8 9.81 -1.59 13.84
N GLN A 9 8.96 -2.23 14.65
CA GLN A 9 7.52 -2.29 14.41
C GLN A 9 6.88 -0.90 14.38
N HIS A 10 7.34 0.04 15.21
CA HIS A 10 6.84 1.42 15.25
C HIS A 10 7.56 2.38 14.31
N ALA A 11 8.67 1.98 13.70
CA ALA A 11 9.36 2.83 12.76
C ALA A 11 8.54 3.00 11.48
N GLU A 12 8.58 4.20 10.92
CA GLU A 12 7.82 4.55 9.73
C GLU A 12 8.62 4.25 8.47
N CYS A 13 7.90 3.78 7.46
CA CYS A 13 8.32 3.79 6.07
C CYS A 13 7.42 4.77 5.32
N GLU A 14 8.03 5.56 4.42
CA GLU A 14 7.33 6.56 3.64
C GLU A 14 7.52 6.32 2.15
N TYR A 15 6.45 6.49 1.37
CA TYR A 15 6.53 6.57 -0.08
C TYR A 15 5.47 7.53 -0.60
N LYS A 16 5.87 8.51 -1.41
CA LYS A 16 5.01 9.58 -1.95
C LYS A 16 4.17 10.30 -0.87
N GLY A 17 4.75 10.56 0.30
CA GLY A 17 4.06 11.22 1.42
C GLY A 17 3.04 10.35 2.17
N ILE A 18 2.87 9.08 1.77
CA ILE A 18 2.09 8.08 2.51
C ILE A 18 3.02 7.35 3.46
N THR A 19 2.74 7.45 4.76
CA THR A 19 3.47 6.77 5.82
C THR A 19 2.73 5.51 6.28
N ALA A 20 3.48 4.48 6.63
CA ALA A 20 3.00 3.30 7.32
C ALA A 20 4.10 2.79 8.25
N SER A 21 3.73 2.16 9.37
CA SER A 21 4.71 1.46 10.20
C SER A 21 5.21 0.17 9.52
N PHE A 22 6.40 -0.31 9.88
CA PHE A 22 6.89 -1.59 9.35
C PHE A 22 6.03 -2.78 9.82
N ASP A 23 5.34 -2.68 10.96
CA ASP A 23 4.35 -3.69 11.37
C ASP A 23 3.15 -3.70 10.41
N GLU A 24 2.58 -2.53 10.10
CA GLU A 24 1.47 -2.41 9.14
C GLU A 24 1.85 -2.87 7.74
N LEU A 25 3.02 -2.45 7.23
CA LEU A 25 3.52 -2.88 5.94
C LEU A 25 3.65 -4.40 5.88
N THR A 26 4.25 -5.01 6.90
CA THR A 26 4.46 -6.46 6.97
C THR A 26 3.13 -7.22 7.01
N ARG A 27 2.19 -6.79 7.86
CA ARG A 27 0.86 -7.41 7.95
C ARG A 27 0.05 -7.24 6.67
N ALA A 28 0.06 -6.04 6.09
CA ALA A 28 -0.63 -5.75 4.85
C ALA A 28 -0.09 -6.60 3.70
N TYR A 29 1.23 -6.77 3.62
CA TYR A 29 1.85 -7.68 2.64
C TYR A 29 1.34 -9.11 2.80
N ILE A 30 1.38 -9.67 4.02
CA ILE A 30 0.90 -11.05 4.28
C ILE A 30 -0.57 -11.21 3.83
N LEU A 31 -1.45 -10.29 4.22
CA LEU A 31 -2.88 -10.33 3.91
C LEU A 31 -3.21 -10.10 2.43
N LYS A 32 -2.42 -9.25 1.76
CA LYS A 32 -2.62 -8.91 0.35
C LYS A 32 -2.09 -10.01 -0.56
N VAL A 33 -0.93 -10.57 -0.23
CA VAL A 33 -0.21 -11.49 -1.11
C VAL A 33 -0.60 -12.94 -0.92
N TYR A 34 -1.03 -13.35 0.27
CA TYR A 34 -1.26 -14.77 0.58
C TYR A 34 -2.71 -15.04 0.97
N GLU A 35 -3.17 -16.25 0.66
CA GLU A 35 -4.40 -16.79 1.19
C GLU A 35 -4.18 -17.37 2.58
N GLN A 36 -5.07 -16.99 3.51
CA GLN A 36 -4.99 -17.40 4.92
C GLN A 36 -3.61 -17.08 5.53
N GLY A 37 -3.02 -15.95 5.12
CA GLY A 37 -1.77 -15.47 5.67
C GLY A 37 -1.93 -15.04 7.12
N GLU A 38 -1.17 -15.64 8.03
CA GLU A 38 -1.21 -15.33 9.46
C GLU A 38 0.20 -15.04 9.98
N LEU A 39 0.37 -13.86 10.59
CA LEU A 39 1.60 -13.52 11.30
C LEU A 39 1.65 -14.28 12.63
N LEU A 40 2.62 -15.18 12.78
CA LEU A 40 2.75 -16.05 13.94
C LEU A 40 3.55 -15.40 15.07
N ARG A 41 4.69 -14.78 14.73
CA ARG A 41 5.59 -14.14 15.69
C ARG A 41 6.61 -13.22 15.03
N TRP A 42 7.25 -12.41 15.85
CA TRP A 42 8.48 -11.70 15.50
C TRP A 42 9.67 -12.33 16.23
N GLN A 43 10.81 -12.39 15.56
CA GLN A 43 12.07 -12.82 16.15
C GLN A 43 13.19 -11.84 15.78
N ALA A 44 14.17 -11.67 16.65
CA ALA A 44 15.30 -10.78 16.43
C ALA A 44 16.61 -11.52 16.73
N GLU A 45 17.56 -11.39 15.82
CA GLU A 45 18.88 -12.00 15.91
C GLU A 45 19.94 -10.95 15.53
N PRO A 46 21.12 -10.94 16.17
CA PRO A 46 22.22 -10.07 15.73
C PRO A 46 22.60 -10.36 14.27
N SER A 47 22.95 -9.33 13.52
CA SER A 47 23.49 -9.50 12.16
C SER A 47 24.78 -10.33 12.20
N PRO A 48 24.94 -11.33 11.30
CA PRO A 48 26.18 -12.11 11.24
C PRO A 48 27.38 -11.27 10.78
N PHE A 49 27.14 -10.13 10.14
CA PHE A 49 28.18 -9.24 9.63
C PHE A 49 28.55 -8.13 10.62
N ASN A 50 27.56 -7.55 11.30
CA ASN A 50 27.73 -6.41 12.21
C ASN A 50 26.89 -6.60 13.50
N PRO A 51 27.17 -7.62 14.33
CA PRO A 51 26.29 -8.01 15.44
C PRO A 51 26.13 -6.93 16.53
N GLU A 52 27.07 -6.00 16.65
CA GLU A 52 27.02 -4.93 17.66
C GLU A 52 26.12 -3.76 17.26
N THR A 53 25.85 -3.60 15.96
CA THR A 53 25.18 -2.39 15.44
C THR A 53 24.01 -2.68 14.50
N GLU A 54 23.82 -3.95 14.13
CA GLU A 54 22.74 -4.41 13.28
C GLU A 54 22.01 -5.60 13.89
N THR A 55 20.68 -5.56 13.80
CA THR A 55 19.77 -6.62 14.20
C THR A 55 18.93 -7.03 12.99
N LEU A 56 18.84 -8.33 12.71
CA LEU A 56 17.89 -8.90 11.77
C LEU A 56 16.60 -9.22 12.51
N VAL A 57 15.52 -8.54 12.16
CA VAL A 57 14.20 -8.73 12.74
C VAL A 57 13.30 -9.41 11.71
N THR A 58 12.84 -10.61 12.01
CA THR A 58 12.07 -11.45 11.09
C THR A 58 10.64 -11.61 11.58
N ALA A 59 9.68 -11.26 10.72
CA ALA A 59 8.28 -11.58 10.89
C ALA A 59 8.03 -12.99 10.34
N VAL A 60 7.70 -13.94 11.21
CA VAL A 60 7.43 -15.32 10.84
C VAL A 60 5.93 -15.47 10.61
N PHE A 61 5.53 -15.95 9.44
CA PHE A 61 4.13 -16.09 9.05
C PHE A 61 3.85 -17.45 8.43
N SER A 62 2.60 -17.91 8.52
CA SER A 62 2.07 -19.05 7.76
C SER A 62 1.19 -18.56 6.62
N ALA A 63 1.08 -19.36 5.57
CA ALA A 63 0.23 -19.10 4.42
C ALA A 63 -0.08 -20.42 3.71
N LYS A 64 -1.22 -20.49 3.00
CA LYS A 64 -1.56 -21.67 2.18
C LYS A 64 -1.02 -21.62 0.76
N ARG A 65 -1.20 -20.47 0.10
CA ARG A 65 -0.74 -20.21 -1.27
C ARG A 65 -0.75 -18.71 -1.55
N GLN A 66 -0.13 -18.30 -2.65
CA GLN A 66 -0.27 -16.95 -3.15
C GLN A 66 -1.72 -16.64 -3.56
N LYS A 67 -2.17 -15.43 -3.26
CA LYS A 67 -3.48 -14.86 -3.59
C LYS A 67 -3.43 -13.99 -4.85
N ILE A 68 -2.34 -13.25 -5.03
CA ILE A 68 -2.11 -12.39 -6.19
C ILE A 68 -0.95 -12.94 -7.03
N PRO A 69 -0.99 -12.75 -8.36
CA PRO A 69 0.15 -13.09 -9.20
C PRO A 69 1.39 -12.29 -8.79
N ALA A 70 2.54 -12.94 -8.85
CA ALA A 70 3.82 -12.26 -8.72
C ALA A 70 4.22 -11.59 -10.03
N ASP A 71 4.94 -10.48 -9.92
CA ASP A 71 5.39 -9.71 -11.10
C ASP A 71 6.53 -10.44 -11.86
N THR A 72 7.22 -11.39 -11.23
CA THR A 72 8.28 -12.20 -11.86
C THR A 72 8.16 -13.69 -11.52
N ALA A 73 8.70 -14.55 -12.38
CA ALA A 73 8.73 -15.99 -12.15
C ALA A 73 9.53 -16.37 -10.89
N THR A 74 10.60 -15.64 -10.59
CA THR A 74 11.41 -15.84 -9.37
C THR A 74 10.60 -15.57 -8.11
N ILE A 75 9.89 -14.45 -8.04
CA ILE A 75 9.01 -14.15 -6.90
C ILE A 75 7.83 -15.13 -6.84
N ALA A 76 7.27 -15.53 -7.99
CA ALA A 76 6.21 -16.54 -8.04
C ALA A 76 6.68 -17.86 -7.42
N GLN A 77 7.90 -18.31 -7.75
CA GLN A 77 8.50 -19.51 -7.21
C GLN A 77 8.67 -19.39 -5.68
N ILE A 78 9.27 -18.31 -5.21
CA ILE A 78 9.51 -18.05 -3.78
C ILE A 78 8.19 -18.03 -2.98
N ARG A 79 7.15 -17.36 -3.50
CA ARG A 79 5.82 -17.30 -2.86
C ARG A 79 5.09 -18.65 -2.87
N ASN A 80 5.39 -19.53 -3.83
CA ASN A 80 4.78 -20.86 -3.93
C ASN A 80 5.49 -21.92 -3.09
N GLU A 81 6.80 -21.79 -2.87
CA GLU A 81 7.60 -22.73 -2.06
C GLU A 81 7.32 -22.59 -0.55
N SER A 82 6.71 -21.48 -0.11
CA SER A 82 6.34 -21.23 1.29
C SER A 82 5.01 -21.90 1.69
N THR A 83 4.91 -23.23 1.64
CA THR A 83 3.65 -23.96 1.92
C THR A 83 3.31 -24.18 3.41
N THR A 84 4.15 -23.72 4.35
CA THR A 84 3.89 -23.95 5.78
C THR A 84 4.30 -22.78 6.68
N THR A 85 5.51 -22.24 6.50
CA THR A 85 6.00 -21.11 7.29
C THR A 85 7.13 -20.38 6.55
N ALA A 86 7.12 -19.05 6.56
CA ALA A 86 8.14 -18.21 5.93
C ALA A 86 8.47 -17.00 6.80
N GLY A 87 9.54 -16.29 6.44
CA GLY A 87 10.06 -15.14 7.18
C GLY A 87 10.23 -13.90 6.30
N ILE A 88 9.73 -12.77 6.76
CA ILE A 88 10.01 -11.45 6.17
C ILE A 88 11.05 -10.77 7.07
N THR A 89 12.27 -10.63 6.58
CA THR A 89 13.38 -10.12 7.39
C THR A 89 13.71 -8.67 7.06
N TRP A 90 13.76 -7.85 8.10
CA TRP A 90 14.19 -6.46 8.04
C TRP A 90 15.51 -6.32 8.78
N ARG A 91 16.46 -5.63 8.17
CA ARG A 91 17.71 -5.26 8.82
C ARG A 91 17.53 -3.89 9.48
N TYR A 92 17.66 -3.87 10.79
CA TYR A 92 17.63 -2.68 11.64
C TYR A 92 19.06 -2.31 12.04
N SER A 93 19.48 -1.08 11.75
CA SER A 93 20.80 -0.54 12.09
C SER A 93 20.69 0.71 12.93
N ILE A 94 21.55 0.85 13.94
CA ILE A 94 21.60 2.02 14.84
C ILE A 94 22.72 3.02 14.52
N LEU A 95 23.40 2.86 13.38
CA LEU A 95 24.56 3.69 13.01
C LEU A 95 24.14 5.11 12.57
N ALA A 96 24.52 6.14 13.33
CA ALA A 96 24.36 7.59 13.09
C ALA A 96 22.92 8.12 12.84
N ALA A 97 21.98 7.25 12.49
CA ALA A 97 20.54 7.42 12.46
C ALA A 97 19.93 6.02 12.36
N THR A 98 18.81 5.78 13.02
CA THR A 98 18.10 4.49 12.90
C THR A 98 17.74 4.26 11.43
N ARG A 99 18.24 3.16 10.84
CA ARG A 99 17.97 2.80 9.45
C ARG A 99 17.39 1.41 9.37
N ILE A 100 16.29 1.26 8.65
CA ILE A 100 15.68 -0.03 8.33
C ILE A 100 15.80 -0.28 6.84
N THR A 101 16.21 -1.49 6.46
CA THR A 101 16.30 -1.92 5.07
C THR A 101 15.75 -3.34 4.91
N ALA A 102 15.11 -3.63 3.79
CA ALA A 102 14.72 -4.98 3.42
C ALA A 102 15.94 -5.93 3.41
N HIS A 103 15.75 -7.15 3.93
CA HIS A 103 16.75 -8.21 3.93
C HIS A 103 16.13 -9.51 3.37
N GLY A 104 16.58 -9.93 2.19
CA GLY A 104 16.02 -11.08 1.48
C GLY A 104 14.79 -10.75 0.63
N ASP A 105 14.36 -11.74 -0.14
CA ASP A 105 13.40 -11.54 -1.24
C ASP A 105 12.00 -11.16 -0.76
N PHE A 106 11.51 -11.76 0.33
CA PHE A 106 10.18 -11.43 0.87
C PHE A 106 10.06 -9.97 1.33
N ALA A 107 11.12 -9.41 1.92
CA ALA A 107 11.11 -8.02 2.35
C ALA A 107 11.22 -7.04 1.17
N LEU A 108 11.99 -7.41 0.14
CA LEU A 108 12.05 -6.64 -1.11
C LEU A 108 10.69 -6.64 -1.83
N ASP A 109 10.05 -7.80 -1.89
CA ASP A 109 8.73 -7.97 -2.46
C ASP A 109 7.65 -7.23 -1.65
N ALA A 110 7.72 -7.25 -0.31
CA ALA A 110 6.84 -6.46 0.55
C ALA A 110 6.94 -4.96 0.28
N MET A 111 8.17 -4.43 0.09
CA MET A 111 8.37 -3.03 -0.29
C MET A 111 7.84 -2.74 -1.69
N ALA A 112 7.99 -3.66 -2.65
CA ALA A 112 7.47 -3.49 -4.01
C ALA A 112 5.93 -3.47 -4.02
N VAL A 113 5.29 -4.39 -3.29
CA VAL A 113 3.84 -4.44 -3.12
C VAL A 113 3.32 -3.20 -2.41
N PHE A 114 4.02 -2.71 -1.37
CA PHE A 114 3.66 -1.44 -0.71
C PHE A 114 3.67 -0.28 -1.71
N ARG A 115 4.78 -0.09 -2.45
CA ARG A 115 4.90 0.99 -3.46
C ARG A 115 3.81 0.90 -4.52
N LYS A 116 3.59 -0.29 -5.08
CA LYS A 116 2.52 -0.53 -6.07
C LYS A 116 1.14 -0.21 -5.49
N THR A 117 0.90 -0.56 -4.23
CA THR A 117 -0.37 -0.24 -3.55
C THR A 117 -0.57 1.27 -3.40
N VAL A 118 0.48 2.01 -3.04
CA VAL A 118 0.44 3.47 -2.95
C VAL A 118 0.28 4.08 -4.33
N ASP A 119 0.99 3.59 -5.34
CA ASP A 119 0.87 4.07 -6.73
C ASP A 119 -0.56 3.84 -7.28
N ASP A 120 -1.13 2.65 -7.08
CA ASP A 120 -2.51 2.34 -7.44
C ASP A 120 -3.51 3.24 -6.69
N PHE A 121 -3.24 3.55 -5.42
CA PHE A 121 -4.08 4.43 -4.62
C PHE A 121 -4.03 5.87 -5.13
N VAL A 122 -2.83 6.42 -5.31
CA VAL A 122 -2.61 7.79 -5.82
C VAL A 122 -3.17 7.94 -7.24
N GLY A 123 -2.98 6.95 -8.10
CA GLY A 123 -3.52 6.96 -9.46
C GLY A 123 -5.05 6.99 -9.53
N ARG A 124 -5.74 6.61 -8.44
CA ARG A 124 -7.20 6.70 -8.30
C ARG A 124 -7.65 8.01 -7.65
N MET A 125 -6.74 8.83 -7.13
CA MET A 125 -7.08 10.10 -6.51
C MET A 125 -7.30 11.18 -7.56
N VAL A 126 -8.44 11.85 -7.44
CA VAL A 126 -8.85 12.95 -8.31
C VAL A 126 -9.42 14.06 -7.46
N TYR A 127 -9.42 15.28 -7.98
CA TYR A 127 -10.06 16.41 -7.29
C TYR A 127 -11.06 17.11 -8.18
N ALA A 128 -12.03 17.76 -7.53
CA ALA A 128 -13.05 18.58 -8.18
C ALA A 128 -12.53 20.02 -8.31
N PRO A 129 -12.15 20.53 -9.49
CA PRO A 129 -11.69 21.93 -9.62
C PRO A 129 -12.82 22.96 -9.39
N VAL A 130 -14.06 22.54 -9.55
CA VAL A 130 -15.29 23.30 -9.31
C VAL A 130 -16.29 22.42 -8.57
N ALA A 131 -17.44 22.96 -8.16
CA ALA A 131 -18.48 22.15 -7.54
C ALA A 131 -19.02 21.11 -8.55
N ILE A 132 -19.16 19.86 -8.12
CA ILE A 132 -19.61 18.76 -8.98
C ILE A 132 -20.80 18.04 -8.36
N GLU A 133 -21.85 17.87 -9.14
CA GLU A 133 -22.99 17.02 -8.81
C GLU A 133 -22.65 15.55 -9.08
N LEU A 134 -22.71 14.73 -8.05
CA LEU A 134 -22.66 13.28 -8.17
C LEU A 134 -24.06 12.75 -8.48
N ARG A 135 -24.16 11.87 -9.48
CA ARG A 135 -25.43 11.29 -9.92
C ARG A 135 -25.56 9.84 -9.49
N SER A 136 -26.78 9.36 -9.31
CA SER A 136 -27.03 7.96 -8.95
C SER A 136 -26.65 6.97 -10.06
N GLU A 137 -26.65 7.42 -11.32
CA GLU A 137 -26.42 6.59 -12.50
C GLU A 137 -25.59 7.33 -13.57
N MET A 138 -25.08 6.59 -14.57
CA MET A 138 -24.31 7.09 -15.71
C MET A 138 -25.14 7.88 -16.74
N SER A 139 -25.98 8.81 -16.28
CA SER A 139 -26.88 9.60 -17.13
C SER A 139 -26.95 11.04 -16.66
N THR A 140 -26.95 11.98 -17.61
CA THR A 140 -27.13 13.40 -17.30
C THR A 140 -28.54 13.74 -16.82
N GLY A 141 -29.52 12.86 -17.05
CA GLY A 141 -30.88 12.99 -16.53
C GLY A 141 -31.10 12.30 -15.18
N ALA A 142 -30.12 11.54 -14.68
CA ALA A 142 -30.27 10.83 -13.41
C ALA A 142 -30.33 11.82 -12.23
N PRO A 143 -31.05 11.47 -11.14
CA PRO A 143 -31.09 12.28 -9.93
C PRO A 143 -29.70 12.60 -9.40
N ILE A 144 -29.56 13.83 -8.90
CA ILE A 144 -28.37 14.25 -8.16
C ILE A 144 -28.45 13.61 -6.78
N HIS A 145 -27.43 12.84 -6.44
CA HIS A 145 -27.31 12.13 -5.18
C HIS A 145 -26.55 12.95 -4.14
N ALA A 146 -25.51 13.68 -4.55
CA ALA A 146 -24.69 14.51 -3.67
C ALA A 146 -24.02 15.66 -4.44
N LEU A 147 -23.57 16.67 -3.71
CA LEU A 147 -22.75 17.76 -4.24
C LEU A 147 -21.35 17.67 -3.62
N VAL A 148 -20.33 17.79 -4.47
CA VAL A 148 -18.93 17.81 -4.08
C VAL A 148 -18.44 19.24 -4.20
N GLU A 149 -17.87 19.76 -3.12
CA GLU A 149 -17.30 21.10 -3.08
C GLU A 149 -16.03 21.21 -3.95
N PRO A 150 -15.74 22.41 -4.50
CA PRO A 150 -14.46 22.68 -5.15
C PRO A 150 -13.27 22.37 -4.25
N GLY A 151 -12.21 21.83 -4.83
CA GLY A 151 -10.98 21.40 -4.14
C GLY A 151 -11.10 20.04 -3.43
N ALA A 152 -12.29 19.45 -3.34
CA ALA A 152 -12.46 18.18 -2.66
C ALA A 152 -11.76 17.03 -3.42
N VAL A 153 -11.09 16.17 -2.67
CA VAL A 153 -10.45 14.94 -3.18
C VAL A 153 -11.44 13.78 -3.14
N MET A 154 -11.45 13.00 -4.20
CA MET A 154 -12.28 11.81 -4.38
C MET A 154 -11.42 10.64 -4.87
N LEU A 155 -11.92 9.43 -4.69
CA LEU A 155 -11.31 8.20 -5.19
C LEU A 155 -12.17 7.61 -6.30
N ILE A 156 -11.57 7.31 -7.44
CA ILE A 156 -12.21 6.55 -8.51
C ILE A 156 -12.38 5.10 -8.05
N GLU A 157 -13.58 4.56 -8.21
CA GLU A 157 -13.88 3.14 -7.99
C GLU A 157 -14.12 2.40 -9.30
N GLU A 158 -14.70 3.08 -10.30
CA GLU A 158 -15.02 2.49 -11.59
C GLU A 158 -14.94 3.55 -12.70
N GLU A 159 -14.52 3.14 -13.89
CA GLU A 159 -14.60 3.95 -15.11
C GLU A 159 -15.32 3.16 -16.20
N ARG A 160 -16.36 3.77 -16.80
CA ARG A 160 -17.13 3.16 -17.88
C ARG A 160 -17.67 4.22 -18.82
N GLU A 161 -17.40 4.08 -20.12
CA GLU A 161 -17.96 4.95 -21.17
C GLU A 161 -17.79 6.47 -20.91
N GLY A 162 -16.64 6.85 -20.31
CA GLY A 162 -16.32 8.24 -19.95
C GLY A 162 -17.04 8.77 -18.70
N TRP A 163 -17.73 7.90 -17.97
CA TRP A 163 -18.24 8.15 -16.63
C TRP A 163 -17.30 7.54 -15.59
N LEU A 164 -17.15 8.24 -14.47
CA LEU A 164 -16.40 7.78 -13.32
C LEU A 164 -17.36 7.62 -12.16
N ARG A 165 -17.31 6.45 -11.51
CA ARG A 165 -17.89 6.25 -10.20
C ARG A 165 -16.84 6.65 -9.18
N VAL A 166 -17.17 7.63 -8.36
CA VAL A 166 -16.25 8.18 -7.37
C VAL A 166 -16.85 8.08 -5.97
N ARG A 167 -15.96 8.08 -4.98
CA ARG A 167 -16.30 8.09 -3.56
C ARG A 167 -15.50 9.17 -2.84
N GLN A 168 -16.11 9.89 -1.91
CA GLN A 168 -15.37 10.78 -1.02
C GLN A 168 -14.67 9.95 0.07
N PRO A 169 -13.38 10.18 0.39
CA PRO A 169 -12.67 9.37 1.38
C PRO A 169 -13.37 9.28 2.75
N SER A 170 -14.03 10.36 3.17
CA SER A 170 -14.76 10.48 4.43
C SER A 170 -16.14 9.80 4.43
N SER A 171 -16.61 9.27 3.29
CA SER A 171 -17.91 8.60 3.16
C SER A 171 -17.79 7.27 2.43
N THR A 172 -18.74 6.37 2.68
CA THR A 172 -18.95 5.17 1.86
C THR A 172 -19.79 5.46 0.61
N ASP A 173 -20.38 6.65 0.51
CA ASP A 173 -21.31 7.00 -0.55
C ASP A 173 -20.57 7.25 -1.88
N THR A 174 -21.11 6.63 -2.92
CA THR A 174 -20.55 6.68 -4.27
C THR A 174 -21.50 7.38 -5.21
N GLY A 175 -20.98 8.03 -6.23
CA GLY A 175 -21.81 8.56 -7.31
C GLY A 175 -21.04 8.74 -8.61
N TRP A 176 -21.79 9.01 -9.67
CA TRP A 176 -21.29 9.09 -11.03
C TRP A 176 -21.11 10.53 -11.50
N LEU A 177 -20.00 10.78 -12.19
CA LEU A 177 -19.69 12.05 -12.85
C LEU A 177 -19.01 11.81 -14.20
N ARG A 178 -18.91 12.85 -15.05
CA ARG A 178 -18.16 12.75 -16.30
C ARG A 178 -16.68 12.99 -16.06
N ARG A 179 -15.81 12.17 -16.67
CA ARG A 179 -14.34 12.29 -16.57
C ARG A 179 -13.83 13.72 -16.78
N LYS A 180 -14.39 14.47 -17.71
CA LYS A 180 -13.98 15.85 -18.04
C LYS A 180 -14.17 16.87 -16.90
N GLN A 181 -14.90 16.51 -15.83
CA GLN A 181 -15.21 17.43 -14.73
C GLN A 181 -14.16 17.41 -13.62
N ILE A 182 -13.26 16.43 -13.61
CA ILE A 182 -12.24 16.23 -12.56
C ILE A 182 -10.82 16.42 -13.11
N GLN A 183 -9.86 16.50 -12.21
CA GLN A 183 -8.43 16.46 -12.54
C GLN A 183 -7.71 15.41 -11.71
N PHE A 184 -6.71 14.75 -12.31
CA PHE A 184 -5.87 13.76 -11.63
C PHE A 184 -4.74 14.46 -10.88
N ILE A 185 -4.42 13.96 -9.69
CA ILE A 185 -3.39 14.56 -8.83
C ILE A 185 -1.98 14.42 -9.46
N ASP A 186 -1.69 13.32 -10.14
CA ASP A 186 -0.38 13.08 -10.76
C ASP A 186 -0.10 13.98 -11.98
N GLU A 187 -1.13 14.50 -12.65
CA GLU A 187 -0.95 15.34 -13.85
C GLU A 187 -0.43 16.76 -13.53
N GLN A 188 -0.49 17.23 -12.27
CA GLN A 188 0.07 18.52 -11.88
C GLN A 188 1.57 18.50 -11.64
N HIS A 189 2.13 17.39 -11.16
CA HIS A 189 3.59 17.25 -10.99
C HIS A 189 4.33 17.30 -12.34
N ALA A 190 3.68 16.83 -13.42
CA ALA A 190 4.25 16.87 -14.77
C ALA A 190 4.17 18.26 -15.45
N ARG A 191 3.34 19.18 -14.94
CA ARG A 191 3.18 20.54 -15.49
C ARG A 191 3.94 21.63 -14.71
N SER A 192 4.61 21.23 -13.62
CA SER A 192 5.34 22.14 -12.72
C SER A 192 6.87 21.97 -12.82
N ASN A 193 7.35 21.14 -13.75
CA ASN A 193 8.76 21.03 -14.18
C ASN A 193 8.87 21.41 -15.66
#